data_AF-E6WTX1-F1
#
_entry.id   AF-E6WTX1-F1
#
_cell.length_a   1.000
_cell.length_b   1.000
_cell.length_c   1.000
_cell.angle_alpha   90.00
_cell.angle_beta   90.00
_cell.angle_gamma   90.00
#
_symmetry.space_group_name_H-M   'P 1'
#
loop_
_entity.id
_entity.type
_entity.pdbx_description
1 polymer ?
#
loop_
_entity_poly.entity_id
_entity_poly.type
_entity_poly.pdbx_seq_one_letter_code
_entity_poly.pdbx_strand_id
1 'polypeptide(L)'
;MTRFNAPMLALITAAIMALAGCGRDAPAPPDPPAQQSDSFITRTVQAAMQRAVTSMEKENIAIGGKGHTPVNFGDSTADLPRAEITPEGDLLVEGTRVQLDEEQRQLLLAYRKEIVEVAKAGVAIGMQGADLGLQAAKGALKAAFTGGTDEFEQRMEAEGKKIEAQAEALICARMPGLYASQQAVAARVPEFRPYAKLDQDQVDNCGKDGHVANAPTLTLSDLDLGDDDGADANGTSDTSHGSDPASEAEQAARGASRQ
;
A
#
# COMPACT_ATOMS: atom_id res chain seq x y z
N MET A 1 -12.81 -31.12 -72.98
CA MET A 1 -13.89 -30.13 -73.18
C MET A 1 -14.81 -30.18 -71.97
N THR A 2 -15.39 -29.02 -71.65
CA THR A 2 -16.44 -28.73 -70.63
C THR A 2 -16.08 -28.83 -69.14
N ARG A 3 -16.01 -27.63 -68.54
CA ARG A 3 -16.11 -27.31 -67.11
C ARG A 3 -17.58 -27.35 -66.67
N PHE A 4 -17.87 -27.74 -65.44
CA PHE A 4 -19.10 -27.34 -64.73
C PHE A 4 -18.83 -27.08 -63.25
N ASN A 5 -19.49 -26.05 -62.74
CA ASN A 5 -19.27 -25.29 -61.50
C ASN A 5 -19.80 -25.98 -60.24
N ALA A 6 -19.28 -25.56 -59.07
CA ALA A 6 -19.92 -25.70 -57.74
C ALA A 6 -21.21 -24.85 -57.67
N PRO A 7 -22.19 -25.12 -56.76
CA PRO A 7 -22.06 -24.74 -55.33
C PRO A 7 -22.86 -25.58 -54.28
N MET A 8 -22.37 -25.53 -53.03
CA MET A 8 -23.10 -25.33 -51.75
C MET A 8 -24.46 -26.04 -51.51
N LEU A 9 -24.47 -27.05 -50.62
CA LEU A 9 -25.63 -27.36 -49.76
C LEU A 9 -25.17 -28.00 -48.44
N ALA A 10 -25.62 -27.40 -47.33
CA ALA A 10 -25.40 -27.86 -45.96
C ALA A 10 -26.13 -29.17 -45.67
N LEU A 11 -25.49 -30.07 -44.91
CA LEU A 11 -26.19 -31.18 -44.25
C LEU A 11 -25.59 -31.46 -42.87
N ILE A 12 -26.38 -31.11 -41.87
CA ILE A 12 -26.26 -31.40 -40.44
C ILE A 12 -26.65 -32.87 -40.23
N THR A 13 -25.80 -33.71 -39.61
CA THR A 13 -26.18 -34.85 -38.70
C THR A 13 -24.99 -35.79 -38.39
N ALA A 14 -24.43 -35.69 -37.18
CA ALA A 14 -23.74 -36.75 -36.40
C ALA A 14 -23.09 -36.06 -35.18
N ALA A 15 -23.19 -36.48 -33.91
CA ALA A 15 -23.67 -37.71 -33.32
C ALA A 15 -24.22 -37.41 -31.91
N ILE A 16 -25.34 -38.04 -31.60
CA ILE A 16 -25.99 -38.10 -30.29
C ILE A 16 -25.40 -39.31 -29.54
N MET A 17 -25.23 -39.14 -28.22
CA MET A 17 -25.11 -40.18 -27.19
C MET A 17 -23.86 -41.08 -27.15
N ALA A 18 -23.03 -40.81 -26.13
CA ALA A 18 -22.55 -41.86 -25.24
C ALA A 18 -23.09 -41.56 -23.83
N LEU A 19 -24.18 -42.23 -23.44
CA LEU A 19 -24.70 -42.24 -22.07
C LEU A 19 -24.05 -43.38 -21.27
N ALA A 20 -23.64 -43.03 -20.05
CA ALA A 20 -23.86 -43.73 -18.78
C ALA A 20 -23.24 -45.13 -18.50
N GLY A 21 -22.41 -45.15 -17.45
CA GLY A 21 -22.11 -46.29 -16.56
C GLY A 21 -20.80 -46.00 -15.79
N CYS A 22 -20.67 -45.98 -14.46
CA CYS A 22 -21.51 -46.38 -13.33
C CYS A 22 -21.21 -45.46 -12.13
N GLY A 23 -22.22 -45.24 -11.28
CA GLY A 23 -22.09 -44.46 -10.06
C GLY A 23 -21.29 -45.14 -8.94
N ARG A 24 -20.66 -44.30 -8.13
CA ARG A 24 -20.43 -44.50 -6.69
C ARG A 24 -20.57 -43.13 -6.03
N ASP A 25 -21.64 -42.93 -5.26
CA ASP A 25 -21.74 -41.84 -4.30
C ASP A 25 -20.68 -42.04 -3.22
N ALA A 26 -19.50 -41.42 -3.42
CA ALA A 26 -18.60 -41.12 -2.33
C ALA A 26 -18.87 -39.66 -1.94
N PRO A 27 -19.11 -39.32 -0.67
CA PRO A 27 -19.10 -37.92 -0.26
C PRO A 27 -17.75 -37.34 -0.69
N ALA A 28 -17.78 -36.18 -1.35
CA ALA A 28 -16.58 -35.43 -1.66
C ALA A 28 -15.72 -35.34 -0.38
N PRO A 29 -14.41 -35.62 -0.43
CA PRO A 29 -13.55 -35.40 0.72
C PRO A 29 -13.74 -33.95 1.15
N PRO A 30 -13.89 -33.66 2.47
CA PRO A 30 -14.00 -32.30 2.93
C PRO A 30 -12.80 -31.50 2.42
N ASP A 31 -13.06 -30.32 1.85
CA ASP A 31 -12.00 -29.43 1.38
C ASP A 31 -10.95 -29.24 2.48
N PRO A 32 -9.63 -29.19 2.14
CA PRO A 32 -8.62 -28.82 3.11
C PRO A 32 -8.96 -27.44 3.69
N PRO A 33 -8.79 -27.23 5.01
CA PRO A 33 -9.21 -25.99 5.63
C PRO A 33 -8.41 -24.82 5.05
N ALA A 34 -9.10 -23.82 4.50
CA ALA A 34 -8.55 -22.53 4.05
C ALA A 34 -7.81 -21.73 5.16
N GLN A 35 -7.71 -22.29 6.36
CA GLN A 35 -7.11 -21.66 7.54
C GLN A 35 -5.58 -21.59 7.49
N GLN A 36 -4.90 -22.44 6.72
CA GLN A 36 -3.43 -22.43 6.64
C GLN A 36 -2.88 -21.30 5.76
N SER A 37 -3.54 -21.01 4.64
CA SER A 37 -3.17 -19.90 3.75
C SER A 37 -3.46 -18.53 4.36
N ASP A 38 -4.55 -18.43 5.14
CA ASP A 38 -4.96 -17.20 5.82
C ASP A 38 -3.90 -16.70 6.80
N SER A 39 -3.41 -17.58 7.67
CA SER A 39 -2.36 -17.24 8.63
C SER A 39 -1.06 -16.83 7.93
N PHE A 40 -0.76 -17.41 6.76
CA PHE A 40 0.44 -17.08 6.01
C PHE A 40 0.35 -15.67 5.42
N ILE A 41 -0.72 -15.34 4.71
CA ILE A 41 -0.90 -14.01 4.09
C ILE A 41 -0.87 -12.90 5.14
N THR A 42 -1.60 -13.05 6.25
CA THR A 42 -1.59 -12.05 7.34
C THR A 42 -0.19 -11.90 7.95
N ARG A 43 0.56 -12.99 8.12
CA ARG A 43 1.95 -12.94 8.60
C ARG A 43 2.88 -12.23 7.62
N THR A 44 2.73 -12.49 6.32
CA THR A 44 3.56 -11.84 5.28
C THR A 44 3.30 -10.33 5.24
N VAL A 45 2.04 -9.90 5.26
CA VAL A 45 1.67 -8.47 5.33
C VAL A 45 2.26 -7.85 6.60
N GLN A 46 2.11 -8.50 7.75
CA GLN A 46 2.67 -8.00 9.00
C GLN A 46 4.21 -7.89 8.96
N ALA A 47 4.90 -8.87 8.38
CA ALA A 47 6.35 -8.85 8.23
C ALA A 47 6.81 -7.71 7.31
N ALA A 48 6.14 -7.52 6.17
CA ALA A 48 6.45 -6.43 5.25
C ALA A 48 6.26 -5.05 5.90
N MET A 49 5.16 -4.88 6.64
CA MET A 49 4.91 -3.66 7.44
C MET A 49 5.98 -3.41 8.50
N GLN A 50 6.44 -4.44 9.21
CA GLN A 50 7.54 -4.32 10.18
C GLN A 50 8.89 -4.00 9.50
N ARG A 51 9.15 -4.58 8.32
CA ARG A 51 10.32 -4.24 7.51
C ARG A 51 10.27 -2.78 7.07
N ALA A 52 9.11 -2.26 6.67
CA ALA A 52 8.94 -0.86 6.32
C ALA A 52 9.33 0.07 7.49
N VAL A 53 8.81 -0.20 8.69
CA VAL A 53 9.17 0.57 9.90
C VAL A 53 10.67 0.46 10.21
N THR A 54 11.23 -0.75 10.14
CA THR A 54 12.65 -0.99 10.44
C THR A 54 13.56 -0.28 9.43
N SER A 55 13.17 -0.25 8.17
CA SER A 55 13.93 0.44 7.11
C SER A 55 13.90 1.95 7.33
N MET A 56 12.75 2.51 7.73
CA MET A 56 12.69 3.93 8.12
C MET A 56 13.59 4.27 9.31
N GLU A 57 13.83 3.35 10.23
CA GLU A 57 14.77 3.59 11.34
C GLU A 57 16.23 3.54 10.88
N LYS A 58 16.57 2.64 9.94
CA LYS A 58 17.94 2.35 9.51
C LYS A 58 18.42 3.08 8.26
N GLU A 59 17.51 3.62 7.45
CA GLU A 59 17.81 4.26 6.19
C GLU A 59 17.54 5.76 6.23
N ASN A 60 18.02 6.49 5.22
CA ASN A 60 17.75 7.91 5.09
C ASN A 60 16.24 8.14 4.87
N ILE A 61 15.66 9.11 5.57
CA ILE A 61 14.27 9.52 5.36
C ILE A 61 14.27 10.76 4.48
N ALA A 62 13.64 10.65 3.31
CA ALA A 62 13.36 11.82 2.47
C ALA A 62 12.34 12.72 3.16
N ILE A 63 12.66 14.01 3.27
CA ILE A 63 11.81 15.04 3.90
C ILE A 63 11.25 16.04 2.89
N GLY A 64 11.60 15.89 1.62
CA GLY A 64 11.09 16.72 0.54
C GLY A 64 12.05 16.85 -0.64
N GLY A 65 11.65 17.69 -1.59
CA GLY A 65 12.37 17.91 -2.82
C GLY A 65 11.95 16.98 -3.95
N LYS A 66 12.73 17.00 -5.03
CA LYS A 66 12.52 16.15 -6.21
C LYS A 66 12.58 14.67 -5.87
N GLY A 67 11.72 13.89 -6.54
CA GLY A 67 11.67 12.44 -6.42
C GLY A 67 10.58 11.96 -5.46
N HIS A 68 10.55 10.65 -5.22
CA HIS A 68 9.58 10.04 -4.33
C HIS A 68 9.88 10.42 -2.87
N THR A 69 8.89 11.03 -2.21
CA THR A 69 8.95 11.35 -0.77
C THR A 69 7.81 10.58 -0.09
N PRO A 70 8.10 9.44 0.56
CA PRO A 70 7.06 8.56 1.11
C PRO A 70 6.26 9.21 2.24
N VAL A 71 6.82 10.26 2.86
CA VAL A 71 6.22 11.01 3.96
C VAL A 71 6.35 12.50 3.68
N ASN A 72 5.27 13.13 3.23
CA ASN A 72 5.22 14.57 2.99
C ASN A 72 4.22 15.22 3.92
N PHE A 73 4.67 16.23 4.66
CA PHE A 73 3.87 16.97 5.62
C PHE A 73 3.71 18.41 5.16
N GLY A 74 2.47 18.78 4.91
CA GLY A 74 2.08 20.12 4.49
C GLY A 74 2.21 20.35 3.00
N ASP A 75 2.65 21.56 2.64
CA ASP A 75 2.77 21.96 1.23
C ASP A 75 3.85 21.17 0.47
N SER A 76 3.65 21.09 -0.85
CA SER A 76 4.61 20.43 -1.74
C SER A 76 5.98 21.13 -1.72
N THR A 77 7.02 20.31 -1.80
CA THR A 77 8.43 20.71 -1.94
C THR A 77 9.05 20.21 -3.23
N ALA A 78 8.25 19.76 -4.20
CA ALA A 78 8.73 19.06 -5.41
C ALA A 78 9.66 19.91 -6.30
N ASP A 79 9.64 21.23 -6.16
CA ASP A 79 10.53 22.18 -6.84
C ASP A 79 11.89 22.33 -6.16
N LEU A 80 12.02 21.91 -4.89
CA LEU A 80 13.25 21.98 -4.13
C LEU A 80 14.21 20.82 -4.47
N PRO A 81 15.51 20.98 -4.19
CA PRO A 81 16.46 19.87 -4.27
C PRO A 81 16.08 18.74 -3.30
N ARG A 82 16.45 17.50 -3.60
CA ARG A 82 16.10 16.35 -2.73
C ARG A 82 16.78 16.51 -1.38
N ALA A 83 16.01 16.39 -0.29
CA ALA A 83 16.54 16.46 1.07
C ALA A 83 16.21 15.20 1.87
N GLU A 84 17.19 14.75 2.64
CA GLU A 84 17.09 13.55 3.47
C GLU A 84 17.71 13.75 4.84
N ILE A 85 17.19 13.05 5.84
CA ILE A 85 17.78 12.96 7.18
C ILE A 85 18.32 11.55 7.37
N THR A 86 19.59 11.40 7.73
CA THR A 86 20.21 10.10 8.00
C THR A 86 19.82 9.54 9.37
N PRO A 87 20.02 8.24 9.65
CA PRO A 87 19.81 7.66 10.99
C PRO A 87 20.63 8.34 12.08
N GLU A 88 21.81 8.89 11.74
CA GLU A 88 22.72 9.57 12.65
C GLU A 88 22.35 11.04 12.88
N GLY A 89 21.32 11.55 12.17
CA GLY A 89 20.85 12.93 12.31
C GLY A 89 21.57 13.94 11.42
N ASP A 90 22.28 13.50 10.39
CA ASP A 90 22.83 14.42 9.40
C ASP A 90 21.73 14.82 8.39
N LEU A 91 21.79 16.06 7.92
CA LEU A 91 20.97 16.56 6.82
C LEU A 91 21.74 16.43 5.50
N LEU A 92 21.16 15.77 4.51
CA LEU A 92 21.67 15.69 3.16
C LEU A 92 20.78 16.52 2.23
N VAL A 93 21.39 17.33 1.36
CA VAL A 93 20.70 18.04 0.27
C VAL A 93 21.42 17.69 -1.03
N GLU A 94 20.70 17.10 -1.99
CA GLU A 94 21.29 16.49 -3.21
C GLU A 94 22.42 15.52 -2.87
N GLY A 95 22.22 14.70 -1.83
CA GLY A 95 23.23 13.75 -1.32
C GLY A 95 24.45 14.39 -0.64
N THR A 96 24.51 15.73 -0.58
CA THR A 96 25.61 16.45 0.06
C THR A 96 25.27 16.74 1.51
N ARG A 97 26.16 16.37 2.44
CA ARG A 97 26.00 16.63 3.87
C ARG A 97 26.10 18.13 4.18
N VAL A 98 25.10 18.65 4.86
CA VAL A 98 25.11 20.00 5.45
C VAL A 98 25.98 19.99 6.70
N GLN A 99 26.75 21.05 6.92
CA GLN A 99 27.56 21.18 8.12
C GLN A 99 26.68 21.54 9.32
N LEU A 100 26.68 20.65 10.32
CA LEU A 100 25.87 20.78 11.52
C LEU A 100 26.74 20.69 12.77
N ASP A 101 26.41 21.49 13.77
CA ASP A 101 26.88 21.27 15.14
C ASP A 101 26.06 20.16 15.83
N GLU A 102 26.44 19.84 17.06
CA GLU A 102 25.78 18.78 17.81
C GLU A 102 24.35 19.14 18.24
N GLU A 103 24.07 20.41 18.55
CA GLU A 103 22.71 20.84 18.92
C GLU A 103 21.77 20.68 17.72
N GLN A 104 22.21 21.12 16.53
CA GLN A 104 21.47 20.96 15.28
C GLN A 104 21.23 19.49 14.92
N ARG A 105 22.23 18.62 15.11
CA ARG A 105 22.08 17.17 14.91
C ARG A 105 21.04 16.58 15.85
N GLN A 106 21.04 16.95 17.13
CA GLN A 106 20.05 16.48 18.09
C GLN A 106 18.63 16.93 17.73
N LEU A 107 18.47 18.14 17.19
CA LEU A 107 17.17 18.62 16.70
C LEU A 107 16.67 17.80 15.50
N LEU A 108 17.55 17.47 14.55
CA LEU A 108 17.21 16.62 13.41
C LEU A 108 16.84 15.19 13.84
N LEU A 109 17.55 14.62 14.81
CA LEU A 109 17.19 13.31 15.40
C LEU A 109 15.81 13.35 16.06
N ALA A 110 15.50 14.43 16.79
CA ALA A 110 14.19 14.61 17.41
C ALA A 110 13.08 14.70 16.35
N TYR A 111 13.28 15.49 15.29
CA TYR A 111 12.32 15.59 14.18
C TYR A 111 12.16 14.26 13.43
N ARG A 112 13.27 13.57 13.13
CA ARG A 112 13.27 12.24 12.52
C ARG A 112 12.45 11.24 13.34
N LYS A 113 12.61 11.25 14.67
CA LYS A 113 11.83 10.40 15.57
C LYS A 113 10.33 10.64 15.42
N GLU A 114 9.89 11.89 15.37
CA GLU A 114 8.47 12.20 15.18
C GLU A 114 7.94 11.69 13.83
N ILE A 115 8.72 11.82 12.74
CA ILE A 115 8.36 11.23 11.43
C ILE A 115 8.17 9.71 11.54
N VAL A 116 9.10 9.01 12.18
CA VAL A 116 9.04 7.56 12.36
C VAL A 116 7.81 7.17 13.19
N GLU A 117 7.47 7.92 14.23
CA GLU A 117 6.28 7.65 15.06
C GLU A 117 4.97 7.85 14.29
N VAL A 118 4.89 8.85 13.40
CA VAL A 118 3.74 9.02 12.50
C VAL A 118 3.66 7.86 11.51
N ALA A 119 4.78 7.43 10.93
CA ALA A 119 4.81 6.28 10.03
C ALA A 119 4.39 4.98 10.72
N LYS A 120 4.82 4.76 11.97
CA LYS A 120 4.37 3.62 12.80
C LYS A 120 2.86 3.64 13.02
N ALA A 121 2.28 4.82 13.27
CA ALA A 121 0.83 4.97 13.36
C ALA A 121 0.15 4.62 12.03
N GLY A 122 0.66 5.14 10.91
CA GLY A 122 0.17 4.82 9.55
C GLY A 122 0.21 3.33 9.23
N VAL A 123 1.31 2.65 9.58
CA VAL A 123 1.45 1.19 9.44
C VAL A 123 0.41 0.44 10.27
N ALA A 124 0.21 0.82 11.54
CA ALA A 124 -0.77 0.18 12.41
C ALA A 124 -2.20 0.32 11.86
N ILE A 125 -2.55 1.49 11.32
CA ILE A 125 -3.82 1.75 10.64
C ILE A 125 -3.93 0.90 9.36
N GLY A 126 -2.89 0.89 8.54
CA GLY A 126 -2.83 0.10 7.31
C GLY A 126 -3.04 -1.39 7.55
N MET A 127 -2.52 -1.93 8.66
CA MET A 127 -2.79 -3.32 9.07
C MET A 127 -4.26 -3.58 9.38
N GLN A 128 -4.96 -2.64 10.03
CA GLN A 128 -6.40 -2.77 10.28
C GLN A 128 -7.19 -2.73 8.96
N GLY A 129 -6.82 -1.81 8.05
CA GLY A 129 -7.43 -1.73 6.72
C GLY A 129 -7.21 -2.99 5.87
N ALA A 130 -6.00 -3.57 5.91
CA ALA A 130 -5.69 -4.80 5.21
C ALA A 130 -6.48 -5.99 5.76
N ASP A 131 -6.63 -6.11 7.09
CA ASP A 131 -7.46 -7.15 7.71
C ASP A 131 -8.94 -6.98 7.32
N LEU A 132 -9.46 -5.74 7.32
CA LEU A 132 -10.80 -5.43 6.86
C LEU A 132 -11.01 -5.84 5.39
N GLY A 133 -10.06 -5.51 4.52
CA GLY A 133 -10.10 -5.86 3.10
C GLY A 133 -10.11 -7.37 2.87
N LEU A 134 -9.30 -8.12 3.64
CA LEU A 134 -9.30 -9.58 3.59
C LEU A 134 -10.62 -10.17 4.06
N GLN A 135 -11.21 -9.63 5.13
CA GLN A 135 -12.55 -10.04 5.60
C GLN A 135 -13.62 -9.74 4.54
N ALA A 136 -13.58 -8.56 3.92
CA ALA A 136 -14.48 -8.17 2.83
C ALA A 136 -14.39 -9.12 1.63
N ALA A 137 -13.18 -9.44 1.17
CA ALA A 137 -12.96 -10.37 0.07
C ALA A 137 -13.53 -11.76 0.37
N LYS A 138 -13.28 -12.29 1.57
CA LYS A 138 -13.85 -13.58 2.01
C LYS A 138 -15.37 -13.56 2.06
N GLY A 139 -15.95 -12.48 2.58
CA GLY A 139 -17.40 -12.32 2.65
C GLY A 139 -18.02 -12.23 1.26
N ALA A 140 -17.39 -11.52 0.33
CA ALA A 140 -17.85 -11.43 -1.07
C ALA A 140 -17.82 -12.80 -1.77
N LEU A 141 -16.74 -13.58 -1.61
CA LEU A 141 -16.67 -14.94 -2.13
C LEU A 141 -17.78 -15.81 -1.54
N LYS A 142 -17.99 -15.75 -0.22
CA LYS A 142 -19.06 -16.50 0.45
C LYS A 142 -20.43 -16.09 -0.08
N ALA A 143 -20.70 -14.80 -0.21
CA ALA A 143 -21.98 -14.28 -0.67
C ALA A 143 -22.28 -14.65 -2.12
N ALA A 144 -21.25 -14.74 -2.99
CA ALA A 144 -21.40 -15.25 -4.34
C ALA A 144 -21.87 -16.72 -4.37
N PHE A 145 -21.51 -17.53 -3.37
CA PHE A 145 -21.97 -18.91 -3.25
C PHE A 145 -23.31 -19.08 -2.52
N THR A 146 -23.58 -18.28 -1.49
CA THR A 146 -24.73 -18.50 -0.58
C THR A 146 -25.91 -17.55 -0.80
N GLY A 147 -25.71 -16.43 -1.49
CA GLY A 147 -26.65 -15.31 -1.52
C GLY A 147 -26.72 -14.55 -0.17
N GLY A 148 -27.17 -13.30 -0.21
CA GLY A 148 -27.32 -12.41 0.95
C GLY A 148 -26.07 -11.58 1.26
N THR A 149 -26.07 -10.31 0.84
CA THR A 149 -24.91 -9.40 0.87
C THR A 149 -25.10 -8.18 1.77
N ASP A 150 -26.33 -7.70 1.94
CA ASP A 150 -26.58 -6.33 2.44
C ASP A 150 -26.15 -6.11 3.90
N GLU A 151 -26.43 -7.05 4.82
CA GLU A 151 -26.00 -6.92 6.23
C GLU A 151 -24.47 -7.02 6.37
N PHE A 152 -23.82 -7.81 5.52
CA PHE A 152 -22.37 -7.94 5.50
C PHE A 152 -21.71 -6.66 5.00
N GLU A 153 -22.21 -6.10 3.89
CA GLU A 153 -21.74 -4.82 3.34
C GLU A 153 -21.88 -3.68 4.36
N GLN A 154 -23.05 -3.56 5.00
CA GLN A 154 -23.28 -2.55 6.05
C GLN A 154 -22.30 -2.70 7.23
N ARG A 155 -22.01 -3.94 7.64
CA ARG A 155 -21.02 -4.20 8.69
C ARG A 155 -19.62 -3.79 8.24
N MET A 156 -19.22 -4.12 7.01
CA MET A 156 -17.90 -3.76 6.50
C MET A 156 -17.72 -2.25 6.38
N GLU A 157 -18.75 -1.53 5.92
CA GLU A 157 -18.75 -0.07 5.87
C GLU A 157 -18.64 0.53 7.28
N ALA A 158 -19.37 -0.02 8.25
CA ALA A 158 -19.31 0.46 9.64
C ALA A 158 -17.93 0.23 10.27
N GLU A 159 -17.30 -0.91 10.04
CA GLU A 159 -15.92 -1.18 10.50
C GLU A 159 -14.90 -0.30 9.76
N GLY A 160 -15.07 -0.05 8.46
CA GLY A 160 -14.26 0.91 7.70
C GLY A 160 -14.30 2.31 8.30
N LYS A 161 -15.51 2.84 8.56
CA LYS A 161 -15.70 4.14 9.22
C LYS A 161 -15.05 4.21 10.61
N LYS A 162 -15.04 3.11 11.37
CA LYS A 162 -14.34 3.06 12.66
C LYS A 162 -12.83 3.11 12.48
N ILE A 163 -12.27 2.45 11.46
CA ILE A 163 -10.83 2.50 11.17
C ILE A 163 -10.44 3.91 10.71
N GLU A 164 -11.24 4.54 9.84
CA GLU A 164 -11.04 5.93 9.42
C GLU A 164 -11.03 6.90 10.60
N ALA A 165 -12.02 6.82 11.50
CA ALA A 165 -12.09 7.68 12.68
C ALA A 165 -10.90 7.44 13.65
N GLN A 166 -10.46 6.18 13.81
CA GLN A 166 -9.27 5.86 14.60
C GLN A 166 -8.00 6.40 13.94
N ALA A 167 -7.89 6.27 12.62
CA ALA A 167 -6.76 6.74 11.84
C ALA A 167 -6.58 8.25 12.00
N GLU A 168 -7.67 8.98 11.82
CA GLU A 168 -7.72 10.42 12.03
C GLU A 168 -7.26 10.79 13.44
N ALA A 169 -7.87 10.20 14.48
CA ALA A 169 -7.53 10.50 15.86
C ALA A 169 -6.05 10.22 16.18
N LEU A 170 -5.51 9.10 15.70
CA LEU A 170 -4.12 8.70 15.94
C LEU A 170 -3.13 9.62 15.22
N ILE A 171 -3.39 9.97 13.96
CA ILE A 171 -2.52 10.85 13.18
C ILE A 171 -2.55 12.25 13.77
N CYS A 172 -3.75 12.80 14.04
CA CYS A 172 -3.89 14.15 14.58
C CYS A 172 -3.27 14.31 15.97
N ALA A 173 -3.28 13.26 16.80
CA ALA A 173 -2.59 13.29 18.10
C ALA A 173 -1.06 13.46 17.99
N ARG A 174 -0.45 13.12 16.84
CA ARG A 174 1.00 13.24 16.60
C ARG A 174 1.40 14.57 15.97
N MET A 175 0.47 15.26 15.29
CA MET A 175 0.73 16.50 14.55
C MET A 175 1.39 17.60 15.40
N PRO A 176 0.98 17.88 16.65
CA PRO A 176 1.62 18.92 17.45
C PRO A 176 3.10 18.64 17.75
N GLY A 177 3.47 17.38 18.02
CA GLY A 177 4.85 16.98 18.29
C GLY A 177 5.73 17.08 17.04
N LEU A 178 5.22 16.61 15.91
CA LEU A 178 5.87 16.72 14.61
C LEU A 178 6.10 18.19 14.21
N TYR A 179 5.07 19.03 14.38
CA TYR A 179 5.17 20.46 14.09
C TYR A 179 6.19 21.16 15.00
N ALA A 180 6.11 20.94 16.31
CA ALA A 180 7.04 21.56 17.25
C ALA A 180 8.51 21.20 16.97
N SER A 181 8.79 19.94 16.65
CA SER A 181 10.13 19.49 16.28
C SER A 181 10.59 20.06 14.93
N GLN A 182 9.70 20.14 13.93
CA GLN A 182 10.00 20.79 12.65
C GLN A 182 10.42 22.25 12.85
N GLN A 183 9.66 23.01 13.65
CA GLN A 183 9.95 24.41 13.91
C GLN A 183 11.24 24.62 14.69
N ALA A 184 11.56 23.72 15.62
CA ALA A 184 12.82 23.75 16.34
C ALA A 184 14.03 23.57 15.39
N VAL A 185 13.95 22.64 14.44
CA VAL A 185 14.98 22.48 13.40
C VAL A 185 15.04 23.71 12.49
N ALA A 186 13.90 24.20 11.98
CA ALA A 186 13.84 25.34 11.06
C ALA A 186 14.39 26.65 11.65
N ALA A 187 14.29 26.81 12.97
CA ALA A 187 14.86 27.93 13.70
C ALA A 187 16.39 27.90 13.76
N ARG A 188 17.01 26.72 13.69
CA ARG A 188 18.45 26.51 13.92
C ARG A 188 19.23 26.05 12.70
N VAL A 189 18.57 25.44 11.70
CA VAL A 189 19.19 24.89 10.50
C VAL A 189 18.61 25.61 9.27
N PRO A 190 19.31 26.63 8.74
CA PRO A 190 18.84 27.42 7.60
C PRO A 190 18.53 26.60 6.36
N GLU A 191 19.33 25.57 6.09
CA GLU A 191 19.20 24.66 4.94
C GLU A 191 17.94 23.77 5.03
N PHE A 192 17.43 23.53 6.23
CA PHE A 192 16.19 22.77 6.45
C PHE A 192 14.94 23.63 6.26
N ARG A 193 15.02 24.95 6.49
CA ARG A 193 13.87 25.86 6.50
C ARG A 193 12.97 25.79 5.25
N PRO A 194 13.48 25.63 4.02
CA PRO A 194 12.63 25.48 2.84
C PRO A 194 11.72 24.24 2.87
N TYR A 195 12.10 23.20 3.60
CA TYR A 195 11.38 21.92 3.72
C TYR A 195 10.41 21.90 4.91
N ALA A 196 10.43 22.90 5.78
CA ALA A 196 9.50 23.05 6.89
C ALA A 196 8.14 23.57 6.38
N LYS A 197 7.34 22.66 5.82
CA LYS A 197 6.05 22.96 5.18
C LYS A 197 4.83 22.64 6.02
N LEU A 198 5.01 22.07 7.21
CA LEU A 198 3.91 21.82 8.13
C LEU A 198 3.62 23.11 8.90
N ASP A 199 2.41 23.64 8.78
CA ASP A 199 2.00 24.85 9.47
C ASP A 199 1.02 24.58 10.63
N GLN A 200 0.73 25.63 11.40
CA GLN A 200 -0.17 25.54 12.55
C GLN A 200 -1.62 25.25 12.14
N ASP A 201 -2.07 25.74 10.98
CA ASP A 201 -3.45 25.54 10.52
C ASP A 201 -3.71 24.06 10.24
N GLN A 202 -2.72 23.37 9.65
CA GLN A 202 -2.76 21.93 9.41
C GLN A 202 -2.77 21.12 10.71
N VAL A 203 -2.16 21.62 11.79
CA VAL A 203 -2.27 21.00 13.11
C VAL A 203 -3.65 21.23 13.71
N ASP A 204 -4.15 22.47 13.66
CA ASP A 204 -5.39 22.89 14.31
C ASP A 204 -6.64 22.34 13.59
N ASN A 205 -6.54 22.12 12.28
CA ASN A 205 -7.62 21.61 11.43
C ASN A 205 -7.47 20.13 11.08
N CYS A 206 -6.49 19.42 11.65
CA CYS A 206 -6.37 17.99 11.47
C CYS A 206 -7.67 17.27 11.87
N GLY A 207 -8.18 16.42 10.97
CA GLY A 207 -9.42 15.67 11.17
C GLY A 207 -10.70 16.47 10.94
N LYS A 208 -10.60 17.75 10.59
CA LYS A 208 -11.75 18.55 10.17
C LYS A 208 -11.86 18.52 8.65
N ASP A 209 -13.08 18.45 8.13
CA ASP A 209 -13.39 18.71 6.72
C ASP A 209 -12.49 17.98 5.70
N GLY A 210 -12.22 16.69 5.91
CA GLY A 210 -11.39 15.89 4.99
C GLY A 210 -9.89 16.20 5.03
N HIS A 211 -9.43 17.04 5.95
CA HIS A 211 -8.02 17.34 6.19
C HIS A 211 -7.43 16.33 7.17
N VAL A 212 -7.34 15.08 6.74
CA VAL A 212 -6.35 14.16 7.32
C VAL A 212 -5.03 14.47 6.64
N ALA A 213 -3.98 14.75 7.41
CA ALA A 213 -2.62 14.74 6.87
C ALA A 213 -2.46 13.42 6.12
N ASN A 214 -2.20 13.49 4.80
CA ASN A 214 -2.20 12.33 3.91
C ASN A 214 -1.49 11.17 4.60
N ALA A 215 -2.26 10.19 5.10
CA ALA A 215 -1.66 9.06 5.76
C ALA A 215 -0.71 8.41 4.75
N PRO A 216 0.53 8.05 5.13
CA PRO A 216 1.45 7.41 4.21
C PRO A 216 0.74 6.17 3.65
N THR A 217 0.39 6.24 2.38
CA THR A 217 -0.37 5.19 1.70
C THR A 217 0.66 4.15 1.32
N LEU A 218 0.87 3.16 2.18
CA LEU A 218 1.65 2.00 1.81
C LEU A 218 0.83 1.19 0.81
N THR A 219 1.17 1.29 -0.47
CA THR A 219 0.59 0.43 -1.49
C THR A 219 1.25 -0.93 -1.42
N LEU A 220 0.60 -1.98 -1.95
CA LEU A 220 1.19 -3.32 -2.05
C LEU A 220 2.53 -3.30 -2.81
N SER A 221 2.72 -2.34 -3.71
CA SER A 221 3.96 -2.09 -4.44
C SER A 221 5.07 -1.47 -3.59
N ASP A 222 4.73 -0.80 -2.48
CA ASP A 222 5.71 -0.26 -1.51
C ASP A 222 6.15 -1.34 -0.49
N LEU A 223 5.35 -2.38 -0.35
CA LEU A 223 5.71 -3.57 0.41
C LEU A 223 6.50 -4.47 -0.55
N ASP A 224 7.82 -4.44 -0.43
CA ASP A 224 8.67 -5.44 -1.06
C ASP A 224 8.35 -6.82 -0.42
N LEU A 225 7.32 -7.47 -0.94
CA LEU A 225 6.92 -8.83 -0.63
C LEU A 225 7.83 -9.82 -1.37
N GLY A 226 9.11 -9.49 -1.49
CA GLY A 226 10.12 -10.29 -2.16
C GLY A 226 9.97 -11.76 -1.76
N ASP A 227 9.82 -12.61 -2.79
CA ASP A 227 9.96 -14.05 -2.70
C ASP A 227 11.25 -14.34 -1.94
N ASP A 228 11.10 -14.88 -0.73
CA ASP A 228 12.19 -15.28 0.16
C ASP A 228 12.86 -16.54 -0.45
N ASP A 229 13.62 -16.37 -1.54
CA ASP A 229 14.66 -17.29 -1.97
C ASP A 229 16.01 -16.63 -1.64
N GLY A 230 16.71 -17.23 -0.68
CA GLY A 230 17.80 -16.59 0.04
C GLY A 230 19.03 -16.19 -0.77
N ALA A 231 19.82 -15.35 -0.10
CA ALA A 231 21.18 -14.93 -0.42
C ALA A 231 21.34 -14.06 -1.68
N ASP A 232 21.56 -12.76 -1.49
CA ASP A 232 22.92 -12.23 -1.54
C ASP A 232 22.97 -10.72 -1.27
N ALA A 233 23.99 -10.32 -0.52
CA ALA A 233 24.39 -8.94 -0.37
C ALA A 233 25.09 -8.47 -1.65
N ASN A 234 24.46 -7.62 -2.45
CA ASN A 234 25.17 -6.56 -3.18
C ASN A 234 24.19 -5.50 -3.69
N GLY A 235 24.44 -4.24 -3.35
CA GLY A 235 23.65 -3.13 -3.85
C GLY A 235 23.94 -2.87 -5.33
N THR A 236 22.88 -2.74 -6.12
CA THR A 236 22.78 -1.81 -7.24
C THR A 236 21.31 -1.50 -7.50
N SER A 237 20.95 -0.23 -7.32
CA SER A 237 19.74 0.36 -7.87
C SER A 237 19.74 0.24 -9.39
N ASP A 238 18.72 -0.37 -9.98
CA ASP A 238 18.33 -0.02 -11.34
C ASP A 238 16.83 -0.24 -11.63
N THR A 239 16.41 0.44 -12.68
CA THR A 239 15.15 1.10 -12.92
C THR A 239 14.05 0.26 -13.60
N SER A 240 12.80 0.65 -13.33
CA SER A 240 11.67 0.73 -14.29
C SER A 240 11.29 -0.52 -15.13
N HIS A 241 10.18 -1.16 -14.75
CA HIS A 241 9.13 -1.56 -15.70
C HIS A 241 7.77 -1.61 -14.99
N GLY A 242 6.99 -0.54 -15.13
CA GLY A 242 5.60 -0.50 -14.68
C GLY A 242 4.74 -1.41 -15.54
N SER A 243 4.17 -2.44 -14.92
CA SER A 243 2.97 -3.11 -15.40
C SER A 243 1.87 -2.79 -14.41
N ASP A 244 0.94 -1.95 -14.84
CA ASP A 244 -0.19 -1.46 -14.05
C ASP A 244 -1.18 -2.62 -13.80
N PRO A 245 -1.37 -3.08 -12.54
CA PRO A 245 -2.26 -4.20 -12.22
C PRO A 245 -3.75 -3.86 -12.48
N ALA A 246 -4.11 -2.58 -12.66
CA ALA A 246 -5.46 -2.21 -13.08
C ALA A 246 -5.77 -2.68 -14.52
N SER A 247 -4.75 -2.86 -15.35
CA SER A 247 -4.92 -3.25 -16.77
C SER A 247 -5.13 -4.76 -16.98
N GLU A 248 -4.75 -5.60 -16.01
CA GLU A 248 -4.93 -7.06 -16.08
C GLU A 248 -6.36 -7.48 -15.67
N ALA A 249 -6.96 -6.77 -14.71
CA ALA A 249 -8.36 -6.98 -14.32
C ALA A 249 -9.33 -6.66 -15.47
N GLU A 250 -9.01 -5.67 -16.31
CA GLU A 250 -9.87 -5.28 -17.43
C GLU A 250 -9.74 -6.20 -18.66
N GLN A 251 -8.59 -6.86 -18.84
CA GLN A 251 -8.42 -7.87 -19.90
C GLN A 251 -9.18 -9.17 -19.59
N ALA A 252 -9.28 -9.57 -18.31
CA ALA A 252 -10.09 -10.70 -17.90
C ALA A 252 -11.60 -10.47 -18.12
N ALA A 253 -12.09 -9.23 -17.93
CA ALA A 253 -13.48 -8.87 -18.18
C ALA A 253 -13.84 -8.84 -19.69
N ARG A 254 -12.91 -8.41 -20.56
CA ARG A 254 -13.15 -8.34 -22.01
C ARG A 254 -13.10 -9.71 -22.72
N GLY A 255 -12.42 -10.70 -22.14
CA GLY A 255 -12.40 -12.07 -22.65
C GLY A 255 -13.72 -12.83 -22.44
N ALA A 256 -14.47 -12.51 -21.38
CA ALA A 256 -15.70 -13.22 -21.02
C ALA A 256 -16.96 -12.80 -21.81
N SER A 257 -16.89 -11.72 -22.61
CA SER A 257 -18.03 -11.23 -23.42
C SER A 257 -17.97 -11.67 -24.90
N ARG A 258 -17.05 -12.56 -25.28
CA ARG A 258 -17.00 -13.16 -26.62
C ARG A 258 -16.94 -14.69 -26.55
N GLN A 259 -17.96 -15.32 -25.99
CA GLN A 259 -18.44 -16.65 -26.39
C GLN A 259 -19.96 -16.67 -26.32
#